data_AF-A0A953ELA8-F1
#
_entry.id   AF-A0A953ELA8-F1
#
_cell.length_a   1.000
_cell.length_b   1.000
_cell.length_c   1.000
_cell.angle_alpha   90.00
_cell.angle_beta   90.00
_cell.angle_gamma   90.00
#
_symmetry.space_group_name_H-M   'P 1'
#
loop_
_entity.id
_entity.type
_entity.pdbx_description
1 polymer ?
#
loop_
_entity_poly.entity_id
_entity_poly.type
_entity_poly.pdbx_seq_one_letter_code
_entity_poly.pdbx_strand_id
1 'polypeptide(L)'
;MADLSPESSARAFAAIFAVLEKMEKRLEKLEGTPVKQLPVLRDAPHSSLDKFSVAEAIADSIFASMKEKACQFEPDKPCDHCSMCNSRGF
;
A
#
# COMPACT_ATOMS: atom_id res chain seq x y z
N MET A 1 6.99 24.94 29.37
CA MET A 1 8.34 24.93 28.79
C MET A 1 9.14 23.93 29.61
N ALA A 2 9.52 22.78 29.05
CA ALA A 2 10.31 21.80 29.81
C ALA A 2 11.76 22.29 29.86
N ASP A 3 12.21 22.74 31.03
CA ASP A 3 13.61 23.06 31.30
C ASP A 3 14.44 21.79 31.19
N LEU A 4 15.06 21.59 30.03
CA LEU A 4 16.05 20.53 29.84
C LEU A 4 17.34 20.98 30.51
N SER A 5 17.48 20.65 31.80
CA SER A 5 18.77 20.75 32.50
C SER A 5 19.88 20.14 31.63
N PRO A 6 21.07 20.76 31.54
CA PRO A 6 22.16 20.30 30.68
C PRO A 6 22.53 18.83 30.92
N GLU A 7 22.33 18.32 32.13
CA GLU A 7 22.55 16.91 32.47
C GLU A 7 21.51 15.95 31.87
N SER A 8 20.25 16.37 31.76
CA SER A 8 19.19 15.53 31.15
C SER A 8 19.39 15.43 29.64
N SER A 9 19.82 16.52 29.01
CA SER A 9 20.20 16.57 27.60
C SER A 9 21.39 15.65 27.30
N ALA A 10 22.45 15.70 28.12
CA ALA A 10 23.61 14.82 27.98
C ALA A 10 23.26 13.32 28.07
N ARG A 11 22.37 12.94 29.00
CA ARG A 11 21.88 11.55 29.12
C ARG A 11 21.02 11.13 27.93
N ALA A 12 20.20 12.03 27.40
CA ALA A 12 19.39 11.76 26.20
C ALA A 12 20.29 11.52 24.97
N PHE A 13 21.34 12.33 24.79
CA PHE A 13 22.31 12.11 23.73
C PHE A 13 23.05 10.78 23.88
N ALA A 14 23.51 10.44 25.09
CA ALA A 14 24.15 9.15 25.34
C ALA A 14 23.23 7.96 25.02
N ALA A 15 21.94 8.06 25.35
CA ALA A 15 20.95 7.04 25.01
C ALA A 15 20.76 6.92 23.48
N ILE A 16 20.74 8.04 22.76
CA ILE A 16 20.63 8.05 21.29
C ILE A 16 21.85 7.37 20.65
N PHE A 17 23.06 7.72 21.08
CA PHE A 17 24.29 7.10 20.56
C PHE A 17 24.33 5.59 20.80
N ALA A 18 23.93 5.14 21.99
CA ALA A 18 23.85 3.70 22.30
C ALA A 18 22.85 2.95 21.40
N VAL A 19 21.75 3.61 21.02
CA VAL A 19 20.76 3.03 20.09
C VAL A 19 21.30 2.98 18.66
N LEU A 20 22.03 4.00 18.22
CA LEU A 20 22.67 4.03 16.90
C LEU A 20 23.71 2.91 16.75
N GLU A 21 24.62 2.76 17.72
CA GLU A 21 25.61 1.67 17.74
C GLU A 21 24.94 0.28 17.70
N LYS A 22 23.83 0.12 18.43
CA LYS A 22 23.06 -1.13 18.41
C LYS A 22 22.44 -1.42 17.03
N MET A 23 22.01 -0.39 16.30
CA MET A 23 21.46 -0.55 14.94
C MET A 23 22.56 -0.90 13.94
N GLU A 24 23.70 -0.21 14.00
CA GLU A 24 24.87 -0.48 13.16
C GLU A 24 25.35 -1.93 13.31
N LYS A 25 25.54 -2.39 14.55
CA LYS A 25 25.93 -3.79 14.82
C LYS A 25 24.94 -4.83 14.29
N ARG A 26 23.64 -4.49 14.25
CA ARG A 26 22.61 -5.38 13.68
C ARG A 26 22.67 -5.41 12.16
N LEU A 27 22.95 -4.26 11.53
CA LEU A 27 23.11 -4.15 10.09
C LEU A 27 24.35 -4.91 9.63
N GLU A 28 25.50 -4.73 10.29
CA GLU A 28 26.73 -5.48 9.98
C GLU A 28 26.51 -6.99 10.04
N LYS A 29 25.74 -7.48 11.01
CA LYS A 29 25.39 -8.90 11.12
C LYS A 29 24.54 -9.39 9.94
N LEU A 30 23.65 -8.54 9.42
CA LEU A 30 22.80 -8.87 8.27
C LEU A 30 23.57 -8.78 6.94
N GLU A 31 24.47 -7.80 6.82
CA GLU A 31 25.27 -7.55 5.62
C GLU A 31 26.45 -8.53 5.48
N GLY A 32 27.07 -8.91 6.59
CA GLY A 32 28.16 -9.89 6.64
C GLY A 32 27.70 -11.35 6.49
N THR A 33 26.39 -11.60 6.49
CA THR A 33 25.86 -12.92 6.16
C THR A 33 25.73 -12.97 4.65
N PRO A 34 26.59 -13.70 3.91
CA PRO A 34 26.36 -13.90 2.49
C PRO A 34 25.01 -14.59 2.37
N VAL A 35 24.02 -13.86 1.83
CA VAL A 35 22.77 -14.45 1.41
C VAL A 35 23.20 -15.59 0.50
N LYS A 36 23.06 -16.85 0.97
CA LYS A 36 23.10 -18.00 0.06
C LYS A 36 22.11 -17.60 -1.01
N GLN A 37 22.62 -17.26 -2.19
CA GLN A 37 21.80 -16.98 -3.36
C GLN A 37 21.01 -18.25 -3.60
N LEU A 38 19.86 -18.36 -2.95
CA LEU A 38 18.83 -19.27 -3.34
C LEU A 38 18.53 -18.87 -4.78
N PRO A 39 18.47 -19.85 -5.70
CA PRO A 39 18.17 -19.55 -7.09
C PRO A 39 16.92 -18.69 -7.07
N VAL A 40 17.08 -17.45 -7.54
CA VAL A 40 15.98 -16.52 -7.58
C VAL A 40 14.97 -17.16 -8.53
N LEU A 41 13.90 -17.73 -7.98
CA LEU A 41 12.72 -18.17 -8.71
C LEU A 41 12.07 -16.90 -9.27
N ARG A 42 12.66 -16.37 -10.34
CA ARG A 42 12.30 -15.05 -10.86
C ARG A 42 11.08 -15.11 -11.77
N ASP A 43 10.67 -16.29 -12.26
CA ASP A 43 9.70 -16.35 -13.35
C ASP A 43 8.72 -17.53 -13.27
N ALA A 44 8.39 -18.02 -12.07
CA ALA A 44 7.27 -18.96 -11.94
C ALA A 44 5.98 -18.14 -11.71
N PRO A 45 5.10 -17.99 -12.71
CA PRO A 45 3.82 -17.31 -12.50
C PRO A 45 3.06 -18.03 -11.38
N HIS A 46 2.62 -17.25 -10.39
CA HIS A 46 1.89 -17.81 -9.27
C HIS A 46 0.56 -18.39 -9.77
N SER A 47 0.19 -19.59 -9.32
CA SER A 47 -1.02 -20.32 -9.76
C SER A 47 -2.34 -19.59 -9.49
N SER A 48 -2.31 -18.49 -8.73
CA SER A 48 -3.45 -17.59 -8.58
C SER A 48 -3.68 -16.70 -9.79
N LEU A 49 -2.68 -16.45 -10.64
CA LEU A 49 -2.82 -15.59 -11.83
C LEU A 49 -3.89 -16.12 -12.79
N ASP A 50 -3.94 -17.45 -12.99
CA ASP A 50 -4.98 -18.07 -13.81
C ASP A 50 -6.39 -17.84 -13.22
N LYS A 51 -6.51 -17.90 -11.89
CA LYS A 51 -7.77 -17.65 -11.19
C LYS A 51 -8.19 -16.18 -11.28
N PHE A 52 -7.23 -15.26 -11.23
CA PHE A 52 -7.48 -13.83 -11.39
C PHE A 52 -7.93 -13.49 -12.81
N SER A 53 -7.33 -14.10 -13.83
CA SER A 53 -7.74 -13.89 -15.24
C SER A 53 -9.20 -14.29 -15.49
N VAL A 54 -9.65 -15.41 -14.91
CA VAL A 54 -11.06 -15.83 -15.01
C VAL A 54 -11.98 -14.86 -14.27
N ALA A 55 -11.61 -14.43 -13.07
CA ALA A 55 -12.40 -13.49 -12.28
C ALA A 55 -12.53 -12.12 -12.96
N GLU A 56 -11.45 -11.64 -13.60
CA GLU A 56 -11.41 -10.39 -14.36
C GLU A 56 -12.34 -10.45 -15.58
N ALA A 57 -12.25 -11.52 -16.39
CA ALA A 57 -13.14 -11.69 -17.54
C ALA A 57 -14.63 -11.75 -17.15
N ILE A 58 -14.95 -12.35 -16.00
CA ILE A 58 -16.32 -12.37 -15.47
C ILE A 58 -16.75 -10.96 -15.05
N ALA A 59 -15.91 -10.23 -14.31
CA ALA A 59 -16.20 -8.86 -13.91
C ALA A 59 -16.44 -7.97 -15.14
N ASP A 60 -15.54 -8.02 -16.13
CA ASP A 60 -15.66 -7.27 -17.38
C ASP A 60 -16.96 -7.59 -18.13
N SER A 61 -17.36 -8.86 -18.18
CA SER A 61 -18.63 -9.26 -18.81
C SER A 61 -19.86 -8.68 -18.09
N ILE A 62 -19.80 -8.60 -16.75
CA ILE A 62 -20.88 -8.01 -15.94
C ILE A 62 -20.93 -6.51 -16.19
N PHE A 63 -19.80 -5.80 -16.15
CA PHE A 63 -19.75 -4.36 -16.39
C PHE A 63 -20.09 -4.00 -17.85
N ALA A 64 -19.68 -4.79 -18.84
CA ALA A 64 -20.04 -4.59 -20.24
C ALA A 64 -21.54 -4.76 -20.50
N SER A 65 -22.20 -5.67 -19.76
CA SER A 65 -23.65 -5.86 -19.83
C SER A 65 -24.45 -4.80 -19.05
N MET A 66 -23.81 -4.15 -18.07
CA MET A 66 -24.39 -3.04 -17.33
C MET A 66 -24.17 -1.74 -18.11
N LYS A 67 -25.18 -1.38 -18.91
CA LYS A 67 -25.31 0.00 -19.39
C LYS A 67 -25.23 0.93 -18.18
N GLU A 68 -24.38 1.96 -18.24
CA GLU A 68 -24.24 2.96 -17.17
C GLU A 68 -25.63 3.30 -16.62
N LYS A 69 -25.80 3.22 -15.29
CA LYS A 69 -27.10 3.49 -14.69
C LYS A 69 -27.46 4.95 -15.01
N ALA A 70 -28.28 5.15 -16.04
CA ALA A 70 -28.81 6.46 -16.35
C ALA A 70 -29.74 6.88 -15.21
N CYS A 71 -29.78 8.17 -14.91
CA CYS A 71 -30.69 8.66 -13.90
C CYS A 71 -32.13 8.43 -14.36
N GLN A 72 -32.97 7.87 -13.49
CA GLN A 72 -34.40 7.67 -13.79
C GLN A 72 -35.11 9.01 -14.09
N PHE A 73 -34.57 10.13 -13.59
CA PHE A 73 -35.08 11.48 -13.79
C PHE A 73 -34.40 12.23 -14.95
N GLU A 74 -33.15 11.90 -15.28
CA GLU A 74 -32.38 12.50 -16.37
C GLU A 74 -31.75 11.37 -17.21
N PRO A 75 -32.50 10.72 -18.11
CA PRO A 75 -32.03 9.54 -18.84
C PRO A 75 -30.92 9.84 -19.86
N ASP A 76 -30.72 11.12 -20.20
CA ASP A 76 -29.67 11.58 -21.10
C ASP A 76 -28.30 11.75 -20.41
N LYS A 77 -28.22 11.55 -19.09
CA LYS A 77 -26.99 11.66 -18.31
C LYS A 77 -26.72 10.40 -17.47
N PRO A 78 -25.45 10.01 -17.30
CA PRO A 78 -25.10 8.97 -16.33
C PRO A 78 -25.48 9.43 -14.91
N CYS A 79 -25.85 8.50 -14.02
CA CYS A 79 -26.34 8.83 -12.67
C CYS A 79 -25.39 9.76 -11.94
N ASP A 80 -24.08 9.48 -11.92
CA ASP A 80 -23.07 10.30 -11.24
C ASP A 80 -23.09 11.78 -11.70
N HIS A 81 -23.58 12.06 -12.91
CA HIS A 81 -23.66 13.41 -13.48
C HIS A 81 -25.07 14.00 -13.50
N CYS A 82 -26.07 13.29 -12.97
CA CYS A 82 -27.39 13.85 -12.79
C CYS A 82 -27.45 14.70 -11.52
N SER A 83 -28.35 15.68 -11.49
CA SER A 83 -28.52 16.60 -10.37
C SER A 83 -28.75 15.89 -9.02
N MET A 84 -29.32 14.68 -9.06
CA MET A 84 -29.63 13.85 -7.88
C MET A 84 -28.48 12.98 -7.34
N CYS A 85 -27.58 12.45 -8.19
CA CYS A 85 -26.45 11.63 -7.72
C CYS A 85 -25.18 12.50 -7.53
N ASN A 86 -24.98 13.53 -8.34
CA ASN A 86 -23.85 14.47 -8.20
C ASN A 86 -23.88 15.21 -6.85
N SER A 87 -25.08 15.56 -6.35
CA SER A 87 -25.24 16.17 -5.01
C SER A 87 -24.98 15.20 -3.85
N ARG A 88 -24.93 13.89 -4.10
CA ARG A 88 -24.66 12.83 -3.11
C ARG A 88 -23.20 12.34 -3.12
N GLY A 89 -22.37 12.84 -4.04
CA GLY A 89 -20.93 12.57 -4.08
C GLY A 89 -20.54 11.17 -4.60
N PHE A 90 -21.32 10.62 -5.55
CA PHE A 90 -20.91 9.47 -6.36
C PHE A 90 -20.16 9.94 -7.60
#